data_AF-A0A0Q4QPE6-F1
#
_entry.id   AF-A0A0Q4QPE6-F1
#
_cell.length_a   1.000
_cell.length_b   1.000
_cell.length_c   1.000
_cell.angle_alpha   90.00
_cell.angle_beta   90.00
_cell.angle_gamma   90.00
#
_symmetry.space_group_name_H-M   'P 1'
#
loop_
_entity.id
_entity.type
_entity.pdbx_description
1 polymer ?
#
loop_
_entity_poly.entity_id
_entity_poly.type
_entity_poly.pdbx_seq_one_letter_code
_entity_poly.pdbx_strand_id
1 'polypeptide(L)'
;MLITLAIELFQEDNRFSMSMYCDIEDKKRGYMFIDHGNVSHQEAIGKSILAALKPLVKNYKHHSLNLAMPNIYLSLIHPQIKSEIELLLSMFISYNLTMDRYHEALHLVNTIGTLDNRPKGKLYGYSMDDLKRRQETLESDIKANKLQTAAISYKGVMLPENAVIIDFETTSVHIKYARIIEVGAIKISNGQIIDRFDSLCNPGMKIPKAVRLLTGIKQADVDLAPKGYSVMKKLIEFIDNSPVLIGHNISGFDYELFQNFLNRFNLPKWKGELLCTKKLAKQTQLVTPDYKLDTLCSKLGIINDSPHRALSDCEATFKTLIALYNLTLFKVPDLFAKEESR
;
A
#
# COMPACT_ATOMS: atom_id res chain seq x y z
N MET A 1 26.51 17.77 1.66
CA MET A 1 25.10 18.16 1.51
C MET A 1 24.35 16.99 0.96
N LEU A 2 23.23 16.66 1.58
CA LEU A 2 22.27 15.67 1.10
C LEU A 2 21.21 16.38 0.25
N ILE A 3 20.92 15.81 -0.91
CA ILE A 3 19.77 16.20 -1.73
C ILE A 3 18.70 15.15 -1.49
N THR A 4 17.49 15.55 -1.11
CA THR A 4 16.34 14.65 -1.10
C THR A 4 15.45 14.97 -2.29
N LEU A 5 15.20 13.98 -3.13
CA LEU A 5 14.24 14.05 -4.22
C LEU A 5 13.18 12.99 -4.00
N ALA A 6 11.94 13.40 -3.77
CA ALA A 6 10.80 12.49 -3.72
C ALA A 6 9.98 12.61 -5.01
N ILE A 7 9.48 11.48 -5.52
CA ILE A 7 8.74 11.42 -6.78
C ILE A 7 7.59 10.42 -6.63
N GLU A 8 6.39 10.88 -6.99
CA GLU A 8 5.20 10.04 -6.97
C GLU A 8 4.30 10.26 -8.19
N LEU A 9 3.91 9.14 -8.81
CA LEU A 9 3.07 9.09 -10.01
C LEU A 9 1.61 8.93 -9.63
N PHE A 10 0.77 9.73 -10.26
CA PHE A 10 -0.68 9.67 -10.12
C PHE A 10 -1.34 9.32 -11.46
N GLN A 11 -2.46 8.62 -11.40
CA GLN A 11 -3.28 8.26 -12.55
C GLN A 11 -4.75 8.55 -12.29
N GLU A 12 -5.40 9.31 -13.17
CA GLU A 12 -6.83 9.64 -13.11
C GLU A 12 -7.42 9.60 -14.53
N ASP A 13 -8.47 8.80 -14.77
CA ASP A 13 -9.17 8.70 -16.06
C ASP A 13 -8.26 8.58 -17.30
N ASN A 14 -7.22 7.72 -17.22
CA ASN A 14 -6.17 7.51 -18.24
C ASN A 14 -5.20 8.68 -18.46
N ARG A 15 -5.16 9.62 -17.54
CA ARG A 15 -4.16 10.69 -17.50
C ARG A 15 -3.14 10.39 -16.43
N PHE A 16 -1.87 10.64 -16.73
CA PHE A 16 -0.79 10.55 -15.77
C PHE A 16 -0.33 11.95 -15.37
N SER A 17 -0.05 12.11 -14.09
CA SER A 17 0.64 13.27 -13.53
C SER A 17 1.71 12.79 -12.56
N MET A 18 2.65 13.66 -12.23
CA MET A 18 3.71 13.37 -11.29
C MET A 18 3.90 14.56 -10.37
N SER A 19 3.91 14.32 -9.07
CA SER A 19 4.37 15.30 -8.08
C SER A 19 5.74 14.93 -7.58
N MET A 20 6.50 15.95 -7.22
CA MET A 20 7.86 15.79 -6.75
C MET A 20 8.11 16.74 -5.58
N TYR A 21 9.01 16.35 -4.70
CA TYR A 21 9.58 17.22 -3.67
C TYR A 21 11.08 17.22 -3.86
N CYS A 22 11.69 18.38 -3.78
CA CYS A 22 13.14 18.49 -3.74
C CYS A 22 13.55 19.33 -2.55
N ASP A 23 14.44 18.78 -1.74
CA ASP A 23 15.18 19.50 -0.70
C ASP A 23 16.66 19.44 -1.02
N ILE A 24 17.27 20.61 -1.12
CA ILE A 24 18.70 20.78 -1.23
C ILE A 24 19.10 21.45 0.08
N GLU A 25 19.69 20.65 0.97
CA GLU A 25 20.11 21.05 2.32
C GLU A 25 20.74 22.45 2.31
N ASP A 26 20.19 23.34 3.14
CA ASP A 26 20.61 24.73 3.32
C ASP A 26 20.57 25.65 2.08
N LYS A 27 19.92 25.23 0.99
CA LYS A 27 19.80 26.03 -0.25
C LYS A 27 18.38 26.32 -0.67
N LYS A 28 17.60 25.27 -0.92
CA LYS A 28 16.27 25.41 -1.49
C LYS A 28 15.47 24.14 -1.28
N ARG A 29 14.22 24.33 -0.85
CA ARG A 29 13.20 23.30 -0.84
C ARG A 29 11.97 23.73 -1.61
N GLY A 30 11.27 22.79 -2.21
CA GLY A 30 10.02 23.07 -2.90
C GLY A 30 9.43 21.81 -3.52
N TYR A 31 8.21 21.98 -4.01
CA TYR A 31 7.47 20.92 -4.68
C TYR A 31 7.35 21.21 -6.15
N MET A 32 7.13 20.17 -6.93
CA MET A 32 6.94 20.30 -8.36
C MET A 32 5.82 19.40 -8.85
N PHE A 33 5.21 19.78 -9.97
CA PHE A 33 4.14 19.04 -10.63
C PHE A 33 4.37 18.98 -12.13
N ILE A 34 4.08 17.83 -12.75
CA ILE A 34 3.95 17.65 -14.19
C ILE A 34 2.63 16.95 -14.49
N ASP A 35 1.83 17.52 -15.40
CA ASP A 35 0.76 16.79 -16.08
C ASP A 35 1.33 16.15 -17.37
N HIS A 36 1.33 14.83 -17.49
CA HIS A 36 1.72 14.14 -18.73
C HIS A 36 0.55 13.94 -19.69
N GLY A 37 -0.69 14.04 -19.20
CA GLY A 37 -1.88 13.69 -19.96
C GLY A 37 -1.93 12.20 -20.28
N ASN A 38 -2.42 11.86 -21.46
CA ASN A 38 -2.59 10.48 -21.89
C ASN A 38 -1.29 9.97 -22.55
N VAL A 39 -0.44 9.35 -21.74
CA VAL A 39 0.82 8.70 -22.14
C VAL A 39 0.87 7.31 -21.53
N SER A 40 1.84 6.49 -21.93
CA SER A 40 2.07 5.21 -21.25
C SER A 40 2.61 5.43 -19.83
N HIS A 41 2.31 4.49 -18.93
CA HIS A 41 2.82 4.49 -17.56
C HIS A 41 4.37 4.56 -17.53
N GLN A 42 5.03 3.78 -18.39
CA GLN A 42 6.49 3.74 -18.50
C GLN A 42 7.08 5.09 -18.91
N GLU A 43 6.41 5.77 -19.85
CA GLU A 43 6.80 7.08 -20.36
C GLU A 43 6.63 8.17 -19.29
N ALA A 44 5.52 8.17 -18.56
CA ALA A 44 5.25 9.13 -17.50
C ALA A 44 6.31 9.05 -16.38
N ILE A 45 6.65 7.84 -15.93
CA ILE A 45 7.70 7.61 -14.93
C ILE A 45 9.04 8.10 -15.47
N GLY A 46 9.45 7.60 -16.65
CA GLY A 46 10.75 7.89 -17.22
C GLY A 46 10.98 9.39 -17.44
N LYS A 47 10.03 10.09 -18.08
CA LYS A 47 10.12 11.53 -18.32
C LYS A 47 10.23 12.34 -17.04
N SER A 48 9.48 11.95 -16.02
CA SER A 48 9.47 12.65 -14.73
C SER A 48 10.79 12.55 -14.00
N ILE A 49 11.32 11.33 -13.87
CA ILE A 49 12.60 11.11 -13.19
C ILE A 49 13.71 11.85 -13.92
N LEU A 50 13.74 11.79 -15.27
CA LEU A 50 14.71 12.54 -16.07
C LEU A 50 14.56 14.06 -15.90
N ALA A 51 13.33 14.58 -15.88
CA ALA A 51 13.06 16.00 -15.71
C ALA A 51 13.56 16.54 -14.36
N ALA A 52 13.48 15.71 -13.31
CA ALA A 52 14.00 16.05 -11.98
C ALA A 52 15.52 15.87 -11.86
N LEU A 53 16.06 14.77 -12.37
CA LEU A 53 17.49 14.44 -12.22
C LEU A 53 18.40 15.32 -13.08
N LYS A 54 18.01 15.68 -14.32
CA LYS A 54 18.88 16.45 -15.22
C LYS A 54 19.33 17.80 -14.62
N PRO A 55 18.43 18.63 -14.04
CA PRO A 55 18.83 19.85 -13.34
C PRO A 55 19.69 19.59 -12.10
N LEU A 56 19.42 18.51 -11.36
CA LEU A 56 20.19 18.18 -10.15
C LEU A 56 21.60 17.75 -10.49
N VAL A 57 21.78 16.87 -11.48
CA VAL A 57 23.11 16.47 -11.95
C VAL A 57 23.90 17.68 -12.46
N LYS A 58 23.25 18.57 -13.22
CA LYS A 58 23.91 19.78 -13.76
C LYS A 58 24.52 20.66 -12.66
N ASN A 59 23.83 20.83 -11.55
CA ASN A 59 24.18 21.83 -10.53
C ASN A 59 24.74 21.24 -9.23
N TYR A 60 24.50 19.95 -8.98
CA TYR A 60 24.68 19.33 -7.66
C TYR A 60 25.23 17.89 -7.70
N LYS A 61 25.79 17.43 -8.82
CA LYS A 61 26.43 16.09 -8.92
C LYS A 61 27.53 15.81 -7.88
N HIS A 62 28.13 16.85 -7.30
CA HIS A 62 29.14 16.71 -6.24
C HIS A 62 28.55 16.50 -4.83
N HIS A 63 27.32 16.00 -4.75
CA HIS A 63 26.59 15.76 -3.51
C HIS A 63 25.94 14.37 -3.54
N SER A 64 25.47 13.93 -2.37
CA SER A 64 24.74 12.66 -2.24
C SER A 64 23.27 12.87 -2.51
N LEU A 65 22.61 11.89 -3.15
CA LEU A 65 21.20 11.91 -3.46
C LEU A 65 20.44 10.86 -2.63
N ASN A 66 19.40 11.28 -1.93
CA ASN A 66 18.36 10.40 -1.44
C ASN A 66 17.16 10.47 -2.40
N LEU A 67 16.93 9.39 -3.15
CA LEU A 67 15.82 9.31 -4.09
C LEU A 67 14.67 8.50 -3.47
N ALA A 68 13.63 9.21 -3.07
CA ALA A 68 12.45 8.66 -2.41
C ALA A 68 11.35 8.36 -3.44
N MET A 69 11.20 7.10 -3.83
CA MET A 69 10.16 6.65 -4.77
C MET A 69 9.94 5.13 -4.68
N PRO A 70 8.79 4.60 -5.14
CA PRO A 70 8.59 3.17 -5.24
C PRO A 70 9.65 2.48 -6.12
N ASN A 71 10.35 1.47 -5.58
CA ASN A 71 11.41 0.74 -6.29
C ASN A 71 10.93 0.13 -7.62
N ILE A 72 9.65 -0.21 -7.72
CA ILE A 72 9.05 -0.77 -8.94
C ILE A 72 9.14 0.19 -10.13
N TYR A 73 9.26 1.50 -9.91
CA TYR A 73 9.33 2.49 -10.98
C TYR A 73 10.48 2.19 -11.94
N LEU A 74 11.69 1.88 -11.43
CA LEU A 74 12.84 1.57 -12.28
C LEU A 74 12.66 0.27 -13.08
N SER A 75 11.85 -0.67 -12.59
CA SER A 75 11.54 -1.92 -13.29
C SER A 75 10.47 -1.75 -14.37
N LEU A 76 9.65 -0.70 -14.29
CA LEU A 76 8.56 -0.43 -15.23
C LEU A 76 9.00 0.45 -16.42
N ILE A 77 10.17 1.08 -16.35
CA ILE A 77 10.66 2.00 -17.39
C ILE A 77 11.33 1.23 -18.53
N HIS A 78 11.20 1.72 -19.76
CA HIS A 78 11.88 1.19 -20.94
C HIS A 78 13.42 1.11 -20.72
N PRO A 79 14.11 0.01 -21.11
CA PRO A 79 15.53 -0.21 -20.80
C PRO A 79 16.48 0.93 -21.17
N GLN A 80 16.24 1.61 -22.30
CA GLN A 80 17.04 2.75 -22.73
C GLN A 80 16.93 3.94 -21.76
N ILE A 81 15.71 4.27 -21.32
CA ILE A 81 15.46 5.37 -20.38
C ILE A 81 16.00 4.98 -18.99
N LYS A 82 15.81 3.72 -18.58
CA LYS A 82 16.39 3.19 -17.35
C LYS A 82 17.92 3.37 -17.31
N SER A 83 18.60 3.02 -18.41
CA SER A 83 20.05 3.20 -18.54
C SER A 83 20.48 4.67 -18.44
N GLU A 84 19.70 5.59 -19.02
CA GLU A 84 19.94 7.04 -18.88
C GLU A 84 19.77 7.50 -17.42
N ILE A 85 18.74 7.02 -16.72
CA ILE A 85 18.50 7.33 -15.30
C ILE A 85 19.65 6.79 -14.44
N GLU A 86 20.04 5.53 -14.63
CA GLU A 86 21.15 4.91 -13.90
C GLU A 86 22.47 5.65 -14.13
N LEU A 87 22.73 6.11 -15.36
CA LEU A 87 23.87 6.96 -15.66
C LEU A 87 23.82 8.27 -14.87
N LEU A 88 22.68 8.98 -14.87
CA LEU A 88 22.53 10.22 -14.10
C LEU A 88 22.69 10.00 -12.59
N LEU A 89 22.15 8.91 -12.05
CA LEU A 89 22.28 8.55 -10.64
C LEU A 89 23.75 8.26 -10.28
N SER A 90 24.49 7.59 -11.16
CA SER A 90 25.92 7.31 -10.96
C SER A 90 26.82 8.56 -10.92
N MET A 91 26.31 9.72 -11.39
CA MET A 91 27.07 10.98 -11.38
C MET A 91 27.08 11.66 -10.00
N PHE A 92 26.19 11.28 -9.08
CA PHE A 92 26.21 11.76 -7.70
C PHE A 92 27.34 11.08 -6.92
N ILE A 93 27.81 11.70 -5.83
CA ILE A 93 28.82 11.07 -4.94
C ILE A 93 28.34 9.71 -4.45
N SER A 94 27.05 9.64 -4.12
CA SER A 94 26.34 8.42 -3.77
C SER A 94 24.85 8.66 -4.02
N TYR A 95 24.09 7.60 -4.27
CA TYR A 95 22.64 7.68 -4.20
C TYR A 95 22.06 6.50 -3.42
N ASN A 96 20.96 6.75 -2.72
CA ASN A 96 20.17 5.72 -2.05
C ASN A 96 18.73 5.80 -2.55
N LEU A 97 18.09 4.64 -2.69
CA LEU A 97 16.65 4.54 -2.90
C LEU A 97 15.97 4.33 -1.56
N THR A 98 14.99 5.19 -1.23
CA THR A 98 14.22 5.08 0.01
C THR A 98 12.73 5.06 -0.27
N MET A 99 11.95 4.50 0.65
CA MET A 99 10.50 4.65 0.64
C MET A 99 10.11 6.13 0.78
N ASP A 100 9.04 6.51 0.09
CA ASP A 100 8.57 7.88 0.08
C ASP A 100 7.86 8.23 1.40
N ARG A 101 8.43 9.20 2.14
CA ARG A 101 7.84 9.79 3.35
C ARG A 101 7.06 11.08 3.05
N TYR A 102 7.11 11.56 1.79
CA TYR A 102 6.52 12.80 1.30
C TYR A 102 5.17 12.57 0.63
N HIS A 103 4.69 11.33 0.61
CA HIS A 103 3.44 10.90 0.01
C HIS A 103 2.26 11.86 0.26
N GLU A 104 2.03 12.23 1.53
CA GLU A 104 0.95 13.16 1.87
C GLU A 104 1.10 14.52 1.17
N ALA A 105 2.32 15.04 1.13
CA ALA A 105 2.63 16.29 0.49
C ALA A 105 2.50 16.22 -1.05
N LEU A 106 3.00 15.13 -1.65
CA LEU A 106 2.95 14.92 -3.09
C LEU A 106 1.51 14.76 -3.60
N HIS A 107 0.62 14.23 -2.76
CA HIS A 107 -0.81 14.17 -3.02
C HIS A 107 -1.49 15.53 -3.08
N LEU A 108 -1.22 16.40 -2.11
CA LEU A 108 -1.75 17.77 -2.14
C LEU A 108 -1.19 18.52 -3.36
N VAL A 109 0.09 18.37 -3.67
CA VAL A 109 0.71 18.95 -4.87
C VAL A 109 0.03 18.45 -6.14
N ASN A 110 -0.32 17.17 -6.20
CA ASN A 110 -1.03 16.61 -7.36
C ASN A 110 -2.41 17.23 -7.50
N THR A 111 -3.15 17.30 -6.40
CA THR A 111 -4.49 17.91 -6.39
C THR A 111 -4.44 19.38 -6.82
N ILE A 112 -3.52 20.16 -6.24
CA ILE A 112 -3.33 21.56 -6.61
C ILE A 112 -2.94 21.67 -8.09
N GLY A 113 -1.98 20.86 -8.55
CA GLY A 113 -1.49 20.86 -9.93
C GLY A 113 -2.60 20.56 -10.95
N THR A 114 -3.46 19.60 -10.63
CA THR A 114 -4.63 19.25 -11.45
C THR A 114 -5.65 20.39 -11.47
N LEU A 115 -5.99 20.96 -10.32
CA LEU A 115 -6.93 22.08 -10.20
C LEU A 115 -6.42 23.36 -10.85
N ASP A 116 -5.10 23.59 -10.83
CA ASP A 116 -4.43 24.69 -11.52
C ASP A 116 -4.47 24.56 -13.05
N ASN A 117 -4.90 23.40 -13.57
CA ASN A 117 -4.96 23.08 -15.00
C ASN A 117 -3.65 23.39 -15.72
N ARG A 118 -2.54 22.92 -15.14
CA ARG A 118 -1.18 23.21 -15.64
C ARG A 118 -0.97 22.62 -17.05
N PRO A 119 -0.28 23.35 -17.95
CA PRO A 119 0.06 22.84 -19.26
C PRO A 119 0.83 21.51 -19.23
N LYS A 120 0.45 20.59 -20.13
CA LYS A 120 1.05 19.26 -20.22
C LYS A 120 2.55 19.32 -20.57
N GLY A 121 3.31 18.38 -20.00
CA GLY A 121 4.72 18.16 -20.28
C GLY A 121 5.68 19.20 -19.70
N LYS A 122 5.19 20.14 -18.89
CA LYS A 122 6.00 21.17 -18.24
C LYS A 122 6.07 20.93 -16.74
N LEU A 123 7.27 21.09 -16.18
CA LEU A 123 7.53 21.04 -14.74
C LEU A 123 7.18 22.39 -14.11
N TYR A 124 6.26 22.37 -13.17
CA TYR A 124 5.83 23.56 -12.42
C TYR A 124 6.31 23.45 -10.99
N GLY A 125 7.07 24.45 -10.53
CA GLY A 125 7.51 24.54 -9.14
C GLY A 125 6.51 25.30 -8.27
N TYR A 126 6.32 24.83 -7.05
CA TYR A 126 5.60 25.50 -5.98
C TYR A 126 6.57 25.75 -4.82
N SER A 127 6.63 27.00 -4.35
CA SER A 127 7.26 27.27 -3.05
C SER A 127 6.37 26.76 -1.92
N MET A 128 6.94 26.64 -0.71
CA MET A 128 6.16 26.28 0.49
C MET A 128 5.00 27.26 0.72
N ASP A 129 5.27 28.57 0.57
CA ASP A 129 4.27 29.62 0.77
C ASP A 129 3.17 29.58 -0.30
N ASP A 130 3.51 29.19 -1.53
CA ASP A 130 2.52 29.00 -2.59
C ASP A 130 1.59 27.83 -2.28
N LEU A 131 2.14 26.69 -1.86
CA LEU A 131 1.31 25.54 -1.50
C LEU A 131 0.42 25.84 -0.31
N LYS A 132 0.94 26.51 0.73
CA LYS A 132 0.15 26.90 1.90
C LYS A 132 -1.07 27.72 1.50
N ARG A 133 -0.87 28.76 0.69
CA ARG A 133 -1.98 29.59 0.18
C ARG A 133 -2.96 28.80 -0.68
N ARG A 134 -2.49 27.88 -1.52
CA ARG A 134 -3.37 27.03 -2.35
C ARG A 134 -4.16 26.04 -1.50
N GLN A 135 -3.56 25.45 -0.46
CA GLN A 135 -4.23 24.58 0.50
C GLN A 135 -5.36 25.32 1.21
N GLU A 136 -5.09 26.50 1.78
CA GLU A 136 -6.10 27.32 2.46
C GLU A 136 -7.27 27.69 1.51
N THR A 137 -6.96 28.01 0.25
CA THR A 137 -7.97 28.28 -0.78
C THR A 137 -8.85 27.05 -1.03
N LEU A 138 -8.22 25.89 -1.18
CA LEU A 138 -8.90 24.63 -1.42
C LEU A 138 -9.83 24.27 -0.27
N GLU A 139 -9.37 24.36 0.98
CA GLU A 139 -10.17 24.12 2.18
C GLU A 139 -11.39 25.06 2.25
N SER A 140 -11.21 26.34 1.89
CA SER A 140 -12.29 27.32 1.82
C SER A 140 -13.34 26.95 0.76
N ASP A 141 -12.92 26.57 -0.44
CA ASP A 141 -13.82 26.19 -1.53
C ASP A 141 -14.60 24.90 -1.22
N ILE A 142 -13.98 23.95 -0.53
CA ILE A 142 -14.61 22.74 0.00
C ILE A 142 -15.70 23.11 1.02
N LYS A 143 -15.35 23.95 2.00
CA LYS A 143 -16.29 24.40 3.05
C LYS A 143 -17.47 25.17 2.46
N ALA A 144 -17.26 25.87 1.35
CA ALA A 144 -18.29 26.58 0.61
C ALA A 144 -19.13 25.67 -0.33
N ASN A 145 -18.91 24.35 -0.34
CA ASN A 145 -19.51 23.39 -1.29
C ASN A 145 -19.30 23.75 -2.78
N LYS A 146 -18.30 24.60 -3.09
CA LYS A 146 -17.94 24.93 -4.47
C LYS A 146 -17.18 23.80 -5.14
N LEU A 147 -16.53 22.98 -4.34
CA LEU A 147 -15.89 21.73 -4.74
C LEU A 147 -16.57 20.59 -3.97
N GLN A 148 -17.11 19.61 -4.69
CA GLN A 148 -17.48 18.33 -4.07
C GLN A 148 -16.20 17.57 -3.76
N THR A 149 -15.67 17.76 -2.56
CA THR A 149 -14.69 16.83 -2.00
C THR A 149 -15.36 16.02 -0.93
N ALA A 150 -15.38 14.70 -1.08
CA ALA A 150 -15.58 13.85 0.07
C ALA A 150 -14.47 14.20 1.09
N ALA A 151 -14.79 14.77 2.24
CA ALA A 151 -13.81 15.01 3.30
C ALA A 151 -13.25 13.67 3.82
N ILE A 152 -11.97 13.55 4.21
CA ILE A 152 -11.52 12.55 5.21
C ILE A 152 -10.42 13.16 6.07
N SER A 153 -10.60 12.96 7.38
CA SER A 153 -9.56 12.81 8.39
C SER A 153 -9.53 11.33 8.81
N TYR A 154 -8.36 10.69 8.69
CA TYR A 154 -7.81 9.68 9.60
C TYR A 154 -6.35 9.42 9.18
N LYS A 155 -5.41 9.45 10.14
CA LYS A 155 -3.96 9.21 10.03
C LYS A 155 -3.51 8.47 8.75
N GLY A 156 -2.80 9.18 7.86
CA GLY A 156 -2.27 8.71 6.58
C GLY A 156 -2.04 7.21 6.49
N VAL A 157 -2.87 6.56 5.68
CA VAL A 157 -2.77 5.13 5.36
C VAL A 157 -1.48 4.96 4.58
N MET A 158 -0.35 4.65 5.22
CA MET A 158 0.83 4.18 4.49
C MET A 158 0.76 2.66 4.38
N LEU A 159 1.12 2.11 3.21
CA LEU A 159 1.38 0.68 3.12
C LEU A 159 2.51 0.32 4.09
N PRO A 160 2.31 -0.64 5.00
CA PRO A 160 3.35 -1.03 5.93
C PRO A 160 4.57 -1.56 5.17
N GLU A 161 5.76 -1.11 5.57
CA GLU A 161 7.02 -1.53 4.93
C GLU A 161 7.19 -3.04 5.01
N ASN A 162 6.91 -3.63 6.17
CA ASN A 162 6.94 -5.07 6.39
C ASN A 162 5.67 -5.50 7.10
N ALA A 163 4.98 -6.49 6.53
CA ALA A 163 3.73 -7.01 7.09
C ALA A 163 3.51 -8.47 6.67
N VAL A 164 2.61 -9.14 7.37
CA VAL A 164 2.13 -10.46 6.96
C VAL A 164 0.61 -10.41 6.86
N ILE A 165 0.07 -10.79 5.71
CA ILE A 165 -1.36 -11.08 5.57
C ILE A 165 -1.59 -12.52 6.00
N ILE A 166 -2.63 -12.75 6.79
CA ILE A 166 -3.08 -14.09 7.18
C ILE A 166 -4.57 -14.26 6.90
N ASP A 167 -4.94 -15.51 6.61
CA ASP A 167 -6.32 -15.96 6.46
C ASP A 167 -6.41 -17.44 6.88
N PHE A 168 -7.51 -17.83 7.52
CA PHE A 168 -7.75 -19.21 7.95
C PHE A 168 -9.09 -19.75 7.46
N GLU A 169 -9.06 -20.93 6.84
CA GLU A 169 -10.27 -21.74 6.69
C GLU A 169 -10.46 -22.61 7.93
N THR A 170 -11.72 -22.74 8.36
CA THR A 170 -12.03 -23.43 9.61
C THR A 170 -13.27 -24.30 9.53
N THR A 171 -13.41 -25.25 10.46
CA THR A 171 -14.59 -26.10 10.58
C THR A 171 -15.87 -25.36 11.01
N SER A 172 -15.79 -24.09 11.45
CA SER A 172 -16.93 -23.34 11.99
C SER A 172 -16.64 -21.84 12.03
N VAL A 173 -17.65 -21.03 11.69
CA VAL A 173 -17.62 -19.56 11.84
C VAL A 173 -17.69 -19.09 13.30
N HIS A 174 -17.97 -19.98 14.25
CA HIS A 174 -17.92 -19.69 15.67
C HIS A 174 -16.55 -20.06 16.25
N ILE A 175 -15.78 -19.07 16.65
CA ILE A 175 -14.39 -19.17 17.14
C ILE A 175 -14.24 -20.22 18.25
N LYS A 176 -15.22 -20.29 19.16
CA LYS A 176 -15.24 -21.25 20.28
C LYS A 176 -15.17 -22.73 19.83
N TYR A 177 -15.71 -23.04 18.65
CA TYR A 177 -15.80 -24.40 18.11
C TYR A 177 -14.96 -24.61 16.85
N ALA A 178 -14.33 -23.54 16.35
CA ALA A 178 -13.55 -23.55 15.13
C ALA A 178 -12.25 -24.33 15.31
N ARG A 179 -11.95 -25.19 14.33
CA ARG A 179 -10.63 -25.80 14.15
C ARG A 179 -10.13 -25.42 12.76
N ILE A 180 -8.87 -25.01 12.69
CA ILE A 180 -8.23 -24.60 11.43
C ILE A 180 -8.08 -25.83 10.53
N ILE A 181 -8.47 -25.69 9.27
CA ILE A 181 -8.36 -26.71 8.21
C ILE A 181 -7.42 -26.26 7.07
N GLU A 182 -7.14 -24.96 6.95
CA GLU A 182 -6.15 -24.39 6.04
C GLU A 182 -5.57 -23.12 6.64
N VAL A 183 -4.30 -22.87 6.39
CA VAL A 183 -3.60 -21.65 6.75
C VAL A 183 -3.01 -21.04 5.49
N GLY A 184 -3.43 -19.82 5.17
CA GLY A 184 -2.80 -18.97 4.17
C GLY A 184 -2.06 -17.84 4.86
N ALA A 185 -0.84 -17.55 4.42
CA ALA A 185 -0.17 -16.30 4.76
C ALA A 185 0.73 -15.82 3.62
N ILE A 186 0.87 -14.51 3.47
CA ILE A 186 1.84 -13.92 2.56
C ILE A 186 2.64 -12.84 3.29
N LYS A 187 3.95 -12.86 3.08
CA LYS A 187 4.86 -11.86 3.62
C LYS A 187 5.04 -10.75 2.60
N ILE A 188 4.87 -9.52 3.06
CA ILE A 188 4.99 -8.31 2.25
C ILE A 188 6.20 -7.54 2.74
N SER A 189 7.02 -7.10 1.78
CA SER A 189 8.03 -6.08 2.01
C SER A 189 7.95 -5.04 0.90
N ASN A 190 7.94 -3.76 1.26
CA ASN A 190 7.93 -2.62 0.33
C ASN A 190 6.85 -2.72 -0.76
N GLY A 191 5.63 -3.11 -0.35
CA GLY A 191 4.50 -3.24 -1.28
C GLY A 191 4.61 -4.41 -2.26
N GLN A 192 5.49 -5.38 -2.01
CA GLN A 192 5.62 -6.60 -2.82
C GLN A 192 5.47 -7.85 -1.96
N ILE A 193 4.88 -8.90 -2.54
CA ILE A 193 4.87 -10.22 -1.90
C ILE A 193 6.26 -10.82 -2.05
N ILE A 194 6.93 -11.07 -0.93
CA ILE A 194 8.28 -11.66 -0.88
C ILE A 194 8.28 -13.13 -0.49
N ASP A 195 7.21 -13.62 0.14
CA ASP A 195 7.10 -15.02 0.55
C ASP A 195 5.63 -15.43 0.71
N ARG A 196 5.36 -16.74 0.62
CA ARG A 196 4.03 -17.35 0.75
C ARG A 196 4.09 -18.59 1.63
N PHE A 197 3.09 -18.74 2.47
CA PHE A 197 2.86 -19.91 3.30
C PHE A 197 1.46 -20.44 3.03
N ASP A 198 1.36 -21.72 2.67
CA ASP A 198 0.10 -22.42 2.45
C ASP A 198 0.19 -23.82 3.02
N SER A 199 -0.77 -24.20 3.84
CA SER A 199 -0.83 -25.53 4.42
C SER A 199 -2.24 -25.90 4.86
N LEU A 200 -2.71 -27.05 4.41
CA LEU A 200 -3.84 -27.74 5.02
C LEU A 200 -3.49 -28.17 6.46
N CYS A 201 -4.53 -28.28 7.28
CA CYS A 201 -4.45 -28.69 8.67
C CYS A 201 -5.43 -29.83 8.93
N ASN A 202 -4.96 -30.89 9.60
CA ASN A 202 -5.84 -31.93 10.12
C ASN A 202 -6.54 -31.40 11.39
N PRO A 203 -7.88 -31.18 11.36
CA PRO A 203 -8.61 -30.63 12.51
C PRO A 203 -8.90 -31.70 13.57
N GLY A 204 -8.57 -32.99 13.34
CA GLY A 204 -8.89 -34.09 14.25
C GLY A 204 -10.40 -34.32 14.41
N MET A 205 -11.20 -33.94 13.41
CA MET A 205 -12.64 -34.12 13.37
C MET A 205 -13.14 -34.09 11.92
N LYS A 206 -14.41 -34.46 11.72
CA LYS A 206 -15.05 -34.34 10.41
C LYS A 206 -15.35 -32.87 10.09
N ILE A 207 -15.02 -32.43 8.88
CA ILE A 207 -15.39 -31.12 8.34
C ILE A 207 -16.90 -31.12 8.06
N PRO A 208 -17.67 -30.15 8.57
CA PRO A 208 -19.10 -30.03 8.25
C PRO A 208 -19.35 -29.92 6.75
N LYS A 209 -20.46 -30.49 6.27
CA LYS A 209 -20.80 -30.49 4.83
C LYS A 209 -20.81 -29.08 4.24
N ALA A 210 -21.35 -28.10 4.95
CA ALA A 210 -21.40 -26.71 4.50
C ALA A 210 -20.01 -26.12 4.26
N VAL A 211 -19.05 -26.35 5.16
CA VAL A 211 -17.66 -25.87 5.02
C VAL A 211 -16.98 -26.52 3.82
N ARG A 212 -17.16 -27.83 3.61
CA ARG A 212 -16.60 -28.53 2.43
C ARG A 212 -17.15 -27.98 1.11
N LEU A 213 -18.44 -27.63 1.07
CA LEU A 213 -19.06 -27.03 -0.11
C LEU A 213 -18.56 -25.62 -0.36
N LEU A 214 -18.29 -24.85 0.70
CA LEU A 214 -17.81 -23.47 0.62
C LEU A 214 -16.35 -23.41 0.15
N THR A 215 -15.48 -24.19 0.80
CA THR A 215 -14.01 -24.14 0.61
C THR A 215 -13.49 -25.09 -0.46
N GLY A 216 -14.28 -26.10 -0.83
CA GLY A 216 -13.84 -27.20 -1.69
C GLY A 216 -12.92 -28.22 -1.01
N ILE A 217 -12.51 -27.99 0.24
CA ILE A 217 -11.62 -28.89 0.99
C ILE A 217 -12.37 -30.17 1.37
N LYS A 218 -11.88 -31.31 0.90
CA LYS A 218 -12.47 -32.62 1.20
C LYS A 218 -11.92 -33.16 2.52
N GLN A 219 -12.67 -34.09 3.11
CA GLN A 219 -12.23 -34.75 4.34
C GLN A 219 -10.89 -35.49 4.14
N ALA A 220 -10.72 -36.15 2.98
CA ALA A 220 -9.50 -36.87 2.66
C ALA A 220 -8.26 -35.97 2.60
N ASP A 221 -8.44 -34.70 2.17
CA ASP A 221 -7.34 -33.74 2.04
C ASP A 221 -6.76 -33.39 3.43
N VAL A 222 -7.63 -33.22 4.44
CA VAL A 222 -7.21 -32.88 5.80
C VAL A 222 -6.86 -34.09 6.65
N ASP A 223 -7.36 -35.30 6.33
CA ASP A 223 -7.03 -36.50 7.10
C ASP A 223 -5.53 -36.83 7.00
N LEU A 224 -4.93 -36.57 5.82
CA LEU A 224 -3.51 -36.75 5.54
C LEU A 224 -2.65 -35.51 5.87
N ALA A 225 -3.27 -34.37 6.14
CA ALA A 225 -2.56 -33.13 6.43
C ALA A 225 -1.84 -33.15 7.80
N PRO A 226 -0.80 -32.30 7.98
CA PRO A 226 -0.18 -32.11 9.29
C PRO A 226 -1.20 -31.66 10.35
N LYS A 227 -0.96 -31.98 11.62
CA LYS A 227 -1.79 -31.46 12.71
C LYS A 227 -1.72 -29.94 12.74
N GLY A 228 -2.86 -29.28 12.96
CA GLY A 228 -2.94 -27.82 12.99
C GLY A 228 -1.93 -27.18 13.96
N TYR A 229 -1.58 -27.86 15.06
CA TYR A 229 -0.51 -27.42 15.95
C TYR A 229 0.85 -27.24 15.26
N SER A 230 1.27 -28.21 14.46
CA SER A 230 2.55 -28.17 13.75
C SER A 230 2.56 -27.08 12.69
N VAL A 231 1.43 -26.87 12.01
CA VAL A 231 1.29 -25.82 10.99
C VAL A 231 1.33 -24.43 11.64
N MET A 232 0.59 -24.23 12.72
CA MET A 232 0.56 -22.94 13.43
C MET A 232 1.92 -22.56 14.02
N LYS A 233 2.74 -23.52 14.45
CA LYS A 233 4.14 -23.23 14.83
C LYS A 233 4.95 -22.67 13.67
N LYS A 234 4.87 -23.31 12.50
CA LYS A 234 5.53 -22.81 11.28
C LYS A 234 4.99 -21.45 10.85
N LEU A 235 3.69 -21.19 11.03
CA LEU A 235 3.11 -19.87 10.80
C LEU A 235 3.70 -18.81 11.73
N ILE A 236 3.87 -19.12 13.02
CA ILE A 236 4.48 -18.18 13.98
C ILE A 236 5.92 -17.86 13.57
N GLU A 237 6.69 -18.86 13.16
CA GLU A 237 8.03 -18.69 12.59
C GLU A 237 7.99 -17.86 11.30
N PHE A 238 7.00 -18.08 10.43
CA PHE A 238 6.81 -17.32 9.20
C PHE A 238 6.49 -15.84 9.49
N ILE A 239 5.65 -15.58 10.49
CA ILE A 239 5.29 -14.23 10.93
C ILE A 239 6.53 -13.49 11.47
N ASP A 240 7.46 -14.17 12.12
CA ASP A 240 8.79 -13.66 12.53
C ASP A 240 8.77 -12.25 13.16
N ASN A 241 7.90 -12.02 14.14
CA ASN A 241 7.72 -10.70 14.77
C ASN A 241 7.38 -9.56 13.80
N SER A 242 6.76 -9.88 12.65
CA SER A 242 6.22 -8.88 11.72
C SER A 242 5.49 -7.78 12.49
N PRO A 243 5.81 -6.50 12.25
CA PRO A 243 5.25 -5.40 13.03
C PRO A 243 3.75 -5.20 12.75
N VAL A 244 3.26 -5.73 11.62
CA VAL A 244 1.86 -5.62 11.21
C VAL A 244 1.33 -6.98 10.75
N LEU A 245 0.13 -7.31 11.23
CA LEU A 245 -0.69 -8.40 10.69
C LEU A 245 -1.90 -7.81 9.98
N ILE A 246 -2.15 -8.32 8.77
CA ILE A 246 -3.19 -7.81 7.89
C ILE A 246 -4.17 -8.95 7.57
N GLY A 247 -5.45 -8.64 7.43
CA GLY A 247 -6.41 -9.59 6.87
C GLY A 247 -7.75 -8.92 6.58
N HIS A 248 -8.62 -9.63 5.88
CA HIS A 248 -9.97 -9.14 5.62
C HIS A 248 -10.90 -9.56 6.77
N ASN A 249 -11.36 -8.59 7.57
CA ASN A 249 -12.09 -8.84 8.82
C ASN A 249 -11.25 -9.50 9.94
N ILE A 250 -9.91 -9.40 9.86
CA ILE A 250 -8.95 -10.08 10.74
C ILE A 250 -9.24 -9.93 12.25
N SER A 251 -9.63 -8.73 12.70
CA SER A 251 -9.84 -8.45 14.12
C SER A 251 -11.04 -9.17 14.73
N GLY A 252 -11.95 -9.69 13.90
CA GLY A 252 -13.17 -10.35 14.37
C GLY A 252 -13.14 -11.87 14.29
N PHE A 253 -12.06 -12.48 13.75
CA PHE A 253 -11.99 -13.92 13.58
C PHE A 253 -10.55 -14.47 13.58
N ASP A 254 -9.78 -14.22 12.52
CA ASP A 254 -8.46 -14.85 12.31
C ASP A 254 -7.47 -14.52 13.42
N TYR A 255 -7.40 -13.24 13.82
CA TYR A 255 -6.52 -12.85 14.91
C TYR A 255 -6.92 -13.47 16.25
N GLU A 256 -8.21 -13.66 16.52
CA GLU A 256 -8.66 -14.32 17.74
C GLU A 256 -8.29 -15.81 17.73
N LEU A 257 -8.38 -16.49 16.57
CA LEU A 257 -7.90 -17.88 16.44
C LEU A 257 -6.40 -17.98 16.68
N PHE A 258 -5.63 -17.05 16.10
CA PHE A 258 -4.19 -16.97 16.31
C PHE A 258 -3.84 -16.73 17.79
N GLN A 259 -4.51 -15.78 18.45
CA GLN A 259 -4.31 -15.50 19.87
C GLN A 259 -4.72 -16.66 20.77
N ASN A 260 -5.85 -17.32 20.48
CA ASN A 260 -6.28 -18.52 21.19
C ASN A 260 -5.25 -19.65 21.08
N PHE A 261 -4.63 -19.79 19.91
CA PHE A 261 -3.54 -20.72 19.72
C PHE A 261 -2.32 -20.37 20.59
N LEU A 262 -1.86 -19.12 20.55
CA LEU A 262 -0.73 -18.67 21.39
C LEU A 262 -1.00 -18.94 22.88
N ASN A 263 -2.18 -18.55 23.36
CA ASN A 263 -2.59 -18.75 24.76
C ASN A 263 -2.65 -20.24 25.14
N ARG A 264 -3.27 -21.08 24.29
CA ARG A 264 -3.41 -22.52 24.56
C ARG A 264 -2.07 -23.23 24.74
N PHE A 265 -1.03 -22.76 24.06
CA PHE A 265 0.31 -23.35 24.10
C PHE A 265 1.32 -22.54 24.91
N ASN A 266 0.85 -21.57 25.71
CA ASN A 266 1.69 -20.69 26.54
C ASN A 266 2.82 -20.00 25.74
N LEU A 267 2.55 -19.63 24.50
CA LEU A 267 3.49 -18.90 23.65
C LEU A 267 3.38 -17.40 23.90
N PRO A 268 4.47 -16.62 23.66
CA PRO A 268 4.43 -15.18 23.78
C PRO A 268 3.31 -14.56 22.94
N LYS A 269 2.60 -13.59 23.51
CA LYS A 269 1.64 -12.79 22.74
C LYS A 269 2.38 -12.01 21.66
N TRP A 270 1.83 -12.01 20.45
CA TRP A 270 2.26 -11.10 19.40
C TRP A 270 1.86 -9.65 19.76
N LYS A 271 2.74 -8.68 19.47
CA LYS A 271 2.67 -7.28 19.95
C LYS A 271 2.57 -6.22 18.84
N GLY A 272 2.37 -6.63 17.59
CA GLY A 272 2.28 -5.68 16.48
C GLY A 272 0.90 -5.06 16.29
N GLU A 273 0.71 -4.38 15.17
CA GLU A 273 -0.52 -3.67 14.81
C GLU A 273 -1.39 -4.46 13.83
N LEU A 274 -2.71 -4.40 14.01
CA LEU A 274 -3.66 -5.05 13.11
C LEU A 274 -4.19 -4.08 12.07
N LEU A 275 -4.09 -4.47 10.79
CA LEU A 275 -4.73 -3.77 9.68
C LEU A 275 -5.85 -4.63 9.12
N CYS A 276 -7.06 -4.08 9.10
CA CYS A 276 -8.24 -4.77 8.57
C CYS A 276 -8.71 -4.11 7.27
N THR A 277 -8.60 -4.81 6.13
CA THR A 277 -8.98 -4.23 4.82
C THR A 277 -10.47 -3.93 4.73
N LYS A 278 -11.33 -4.69 5.44
CA LYS A 278 -12.76 -4.38 5.57
C LYS A 278 -13.02 -3.05 6.29
N LYS A 279 -12.28 -2.77 7.36
CA LYS A 279 -12.38 -1.49 8.09
C LYS A 279 -11.86 -0.35 7.22
N LEU A 280 -10.72 -0.56 6.56
CA LEU A 280 -10.15 0.39 5.62
C LEU A 280 -11.13 0.72 4.48
N ALA A 281 -11.76 -0.30 3.88
CA ALA A 281 -12.72 -0.10 2.79
C ALA A 281 -13.89 0.81 3.19
N LYS A 282 -14.44 0.60 4.41
CA LYS A 282 -15.51 1.45 4.97
C LYS A 282 -15.10 2.90 5.21
N GLN A 283 -13.80 3.16 5.29
CA GLN A 283 -13.25 4.51 5.45
C GLN A 283 -12.97 5.18 4.10
N THR A 284 -13.02 4.46 2.99
CA THR A 284 -12.89 5.03 1.64
C THR A 284 -14.24 5.56 1.12
N GLN A 285 -14.24 6.11 -0.10
CA GLN A 285 -15.46 6.50 -0.80
C GLN A 285 -16.23 5.31 -1.42
N LEU A 286 -15.72 4.08 -1.28
CA LEU A 286 -16.40 2.90 -1.81
C LEU A 286 -17.70 2.65 -1.06
N VAL A 287 -18.80 2.60 -1.81
CA VAL A 287 -20.09 2.14 -1.31
C VAL A 287 -20.33 0.73 -1.82
N THR A 288 -20.43 -0.23 -0.90
CA THR A 288 -20.80 -1.62 -1.17
C THR A 288 -21.85 -2.11 -0.19
N PRO A 289 -22.67 -3.12 -0.54
CA PRO A 289 -23.75 -3.59 0.32
C PRO A 289 -23.27 -4.20 1.65
N ASP A 290 -22.12 -4.88 1.67
CA ASP A 290 -21.68 -5.65 2.84
C ASP A 290 -20.16 -5.60 3.14
N TYR A 291 -19.37 -5.03 2.24
CA TYR A 291 -17.91 -4.97 2.32
C TYR A 291 -17.25 -6.33 2.55
N LYS A 292 -17.85 -7.42 2.06
CA LYS A 292 -17.17 -8.71 2.00
C LYS A 292 -16.05 -8.68 0.95
N LEU A 293 -15.10 -9.60 1.07
CA LEU A 293 -13.92 -9.64 0.19
C LEU A 293 -14.33 -9.85 -1.28
N ASP A 294 -15.26 -10.76 -1.55
CA ASP A 294 -15.84 -11.02 -2.87
C ASP A 294 -16.52 -9.77 -3.46
N THR A 295 -17.36 -9.09 -2.67
CA THR A 295 -18.04 -7.85 -3.06
C THR A 295 -17.02 -6.75 -3.39
N LEU A 296 -15.99 -6.59 -2.57
CA LEU A 296 -14.94 -5.60 -2.80
C LEU A 296 -14.09 -5.96 -4.03
N CYS A 297 -13.72 -7.22 -4.19
CA CYS A 297 -12.96 -7.68 -5.35
C CYS A 297 -13.73 -7.42 -6.65
N SER A 298 -15.02 -7.77 -6.69
CA SER A 298 -15.89 -7.49 -7.83
C SER A 298 -15.99 -5.99 -8.12
N LYS A 299 -16.17 -5.15 -7.08
CA LYS A 299 -16.26 -3.69 -7.23
C LYS A 299 -14.95 -3.06 -7.73
N LEU A 300 -13.81 -3.64 -7.36
CA LEU A 300 -12.46 -3.14 -7.65
C LEU A 300 -11.83 -3.78 -8.90
N GLY A 301 -12.53 -4.68 -9.59
CA GLY A 301 -12.00 -5.39 -10.74
C GLY A 301 -10.87 -6.39 -10.39
N ILE A 302 -10.83 -6.87 -9.15
CA ILE A 302 -9.84 -7.83 -8.67
C ILE A 302 -10.35 -9.25 -8.91
N ILE A 303 -9.53 -10.08 -9.55
CA ILE A 303 -9.80 -11.50 -9.73
C ILE A 303 -9.23 -12.27 -8.52
N ASN A 304 -10.11 -13.03 -7.87
CA ASN A 304 -9.78 -14.04 -6.87
C ASN A 304 -10.01 -15.42 -7.50
N ASP A 305 -8.93 -16.13 -7.81
CA ASP A 305 -8.97 -17.35 -8.64
C ASP A 305 -9.60 -18.54 -7.92
N SER A 306 -9.59 -18.55 -6.59
CA SER A 306 -10.18 -19.61 -5.77
C SER A 306 -10.71 -19.04 -4.45
N PRO A 307 -11.88 -18.36 -4.47
CA PRO A 307 -12.50 -17.85 -3.25
C PRO A 307 -12.70 -18.95 -2.21
N HIS A 308 -12.52 -18.62 -0.93
CA HIS A 308 -12.57 -19.58 0.18
C HIS A 308 -11.44 -20.62 0.17
N ARG A 309 -10.29 -20.22 -0.36
CA ARG A 309 -9.00 -20.87 -0.15
C ARG A 309 -8.08 -19.86 0.49
N ALA A 310 -7.48 -20.22 1.63
CA ALA A 310 -6.85 -19.26 2.51
C ALA A 310 -5.73 -18.45 1.84
N LEU A 311 -4.85 -19.11 1.04
CA LEU A 311 -3.80 -18.39 0.31
C LEU A 311 -4.38 -17.47 -0.79
N SER A 312 -5.41 -17.92 -1.50
CA SER A 312 -6.07 -17.12 -2.55
C SER A 312 -6.73 -15.88 -1.95
N ASP A 313 -7.38 -16.03 -0.78
CA ASP A 313 -8.01 -14.93 -0.05
C ASP A 313 -6.96 -13.98 0.56
N CYS A 314 -5.77 -14.47 0.93
CA CYS A 314 -4.63 -13.62 1.28
C CYS A 314 -4.19 -12.75 0.08
N GLU A 315 -4.03 -13.34 -1.11
CA GLU A 315 -3.63 -12.60 -2.31
C GLU A 315 -4.71 -11.59 -2.75
N ALA A 316 -5.98 -11.97 -2.69
CA ALA A 316 -7.10 -11.07 -2.94
C ALA A 316 -7.15 -9.94 -1.91
N THR A 317 -6.87 -10.22 -0.64
CA THR A 317 -6.75 -9.23 0.43
C THR A 317 -5.60 -8.26 0.17
N PHE A 318 -4.45 -8.74 -0.33
CA PHE A 318 -3.34 -7.89 -0.73
C PHE A 318 -3.72 -6.96 -1.88
N LYS A 319 -4.26 -7.50 -2.97
CA LYS A 319 -4.75 -6.71 -4.11
C LYS A 319 -5.78 -5.68 -3.66
N THR A 320 -6.68 -6.06 -2.76
CA THR A 320 -7.68 -5.17 -2.16
C THR A 320 -7.02 -4.06 -1.35
N LEU A 321 -6.04 -4.38 -0.49
CA LEU A 321 -5.29 -3.38 0.27
C LEU A 321 -4.62 -2.35 -0.65
N ILE A 322 -3.95 -2.80 -1.71
CA ILE A 322 -3.31 -1.92 -2.70
C ILE A 322 -4.36 -1.04 -3.38
N ALA A 323 -5.49 -1.61 -3.82
CA ALA A 323 -6.56 -0.85 -4.45
C ALA A 323 -7.21 0.17 -3.50
N LEU A 324 -7.43 -0.20 -2.23
CA LEU A 324 -7.97 0.69 -1.20
C LEU A 324 -6.99 1.82 -0.88
N TYR A 325 -5.71 1.51 -0.76
CA TYR A 325 -4.65 2.50 -0.63
C TYR A 325 -4.72 3.47 -1.80
N ASN A 326 -4.71 2.97 -3.05
CA ASN A 326 -4.89 3.76 -4.27
C ASN A 326 -6.17 4.61 -4.28
N LEU A 327 -7.24 4.20 -3.60
CA LEU A 327 -8.46 5.02 -3.47
C LEU A 327 -8.36 6.08 -2.37
N THR A 328 -7.55 5.86 -1.34
CA THR A 328 -7.21 6.89 -0.34
C THR A 328 -6.28 7.96 -0.89
N LEU A 329 -5.52 7.64 -1.93
CA LEU A 329 -4.67 8.54 -2.71
C LEU A 329 -5.47 9.66 -3.44
N PHE A 330 -6.79 9.61 -3.49
CA PHE A 330 -7.59 10.68 -4.11
C PHE A 330 -8.10 11.74 -3.10
N LYS A 331 -7.43 11.90 -1.94
CA LYS A 331 -7.71 12.99 -0.98
C LYS A 331 -6.47 13.76 -0.56
N VAL A 332 -6.69 15.05 -0.38
CA VAL A 332 -5.72 16.09 -0.06
C VAL A 332 -5.27 16.01 1.40
N PRO A 333 -3.99 15.81 1.67
CA PRO A 333 -3.44 15.78 3.03
C PRO A 333 -3.14 17.17 3.57
N ASP A 334 -3.21 17.31 4.90
CA ASP A 334 -2.84 18.55 5.60
C ASP A 334 -1.33 18.60 5.83
N LEU A 335 -0.64 19.45 5.06
CA LEU A 335 0.82 19.59 5.06
C LEU A 335 1.42 20.07 6.39
N PHE A 336 0.63 20.66 7.29
CA PHE A 336 1.16 21.44 8.42
C PHE A 336 0.93 20.81 9.80
N ALA A 337 0.23 19.67 9.89
CA ALA A 337 -0.12 19.04 11.17
C ALA A 337 1.08 18.58 12.03
N LYS A 338 2.31 18.56 11.50
CA LYS A 338 3.53 18.18 12.22
C LYS A 338 4.51 19.33 12.52
N GLU A 339 4.24 20.56 12.07
CA GLU A 339 5.11 21.72 12.40
C GLU A 339 4.70 22.41 13.73
N GLU A 340 3.55 22.08 14.31
CA GLU A 340 3.11 22.66 15.61
C GLU A 340 3.56 21.88 16.86
N SER A 341 4.19 20.71 16.71
CA SER A 341 4.77 19.97 17.82
C SER A 341 6.30 19.98 17.74
N ARG A 342 6.86 21.17 18.02
CA ARG A 342 8.23 21.51 18.47
C ARG A 342 9.40 20.61 18.05
#